data_AF-A0A2C9ULU6-F1
#
_entry.id   AF-A0A2C9ULU6-F1
#
_cell.length_a   1.000
_cell.length_b   1.000
_cell.length_c   1.000
_cell.angle_alpha   90.00
_cell.angle_beta   90.00
_cell.angle_gamma   90.00
#
_symmetry.space_group_name_H-M   'P 1'
#
loop_
_entity.id
_entity.type
_entity.pdbx_description
1 polymer ?
#
loop_
_entity_poly.entity_id
_entity_poly.type
_entity_poly.pdbx_seq_one_letter_code
_entity_poly.pdbx_strand_id
1 'polypeptide(L)'
;MHVLAGADIASGPVWIEYITFLKSLPCEIMLQALNAQEESQRMTAVRKVYQKAIVTPTHHVEQLWKDYENFENSVSRQLAKGLLSEYQPKYNSARAVYRERKKYVDEIDWNMLAVPPTGSYKEELQWMAWKRLLAFEKGNPQRIDSVSSNKRIVFTYEQCLMYLYHYPDIWYDYATWHAKSGSIDAAIKVFQRALKALPDSEMLKYAYAELEESRGAILPAKKIYESLLGDGVNTTALAHIQFIRFLRRNEGVEAARKYFLDARKSPNCTYHVYVAYALMAFCLDKDPKTAHKVFEAGLKRFMHEPVYILEYADFLSRLNDDRNIRALFERALSSLPPEESVETLDLPFLVLTHLGAFPPLTAGTRTVADRSPSFDAEKARTAITNAFNCKIEFFPDYCVIQDLHTGKRIGNGMLHDGLYMLEGDPGSSIS
;
A
#
# COMPACT_ATOMS: atom_id res chain seq x y z
N MET A 1 22.43 -13.10 -16.11
CA MET A 1 21.24 -13.08 -17.01
C MET A 1 21.01 -14.42 -17.72
N HIS A 2 22.05 -15.11 -18.21
CA HIS A 2 21.90 -16.34 -19.03
C HIS A 2 21.25 -17.58 -18.37
N VAL A 3 21.27 -17.73 -17.04
CA VAL A 3 20.69 -18.93 -16.37
C VAL A 3 19.18 -18.82 -16.14
N LEU A 4 18.61 -17.60 -16.18
CA LEU A 4 17.20 -17.36 -15.86
C LEU A 4 16.29 -17.37 -17.09
N ALA A 5 16.81 -17.08 -18.29
CA ALA A 5 16.03 -17.11 -19.53
C ALA A 5 15.45 -18.51 -19.82
N GLY A 6 16.15 -19.58 -19.43
CA GLY A 6 15.66 -20.96 -19.57
C GLY A 6 14.49 -21.32 -18.66
N ALA A 7 14.11 -20.48 -17.70
CA ALA A 7 12.97 -20.69 -16.81
C ALA A 7 11.69 -19.98 -17.28
N ASP A 8 11.80 -19.18 -18.35
CA ASP A 8 10.70 -18.46 -18.97
C ASP A 8 9.73 -19.42 -19.66
N ILE A 9 8.44 -19.06 -19.71
CA ILE A 9 7.40 -19.90 -20.32
C ILE A 9 7.63 -20.08 -21.84
N ALA A 10 8.22 -19.08 -22.50
CA ALA A 10 8.55 -19.07 -23.91
C ALA A 10 9.95 -19.62 -24.22
N SER A 11 10.69 -20.11 -23.23
CA SER A 11 12.06 -20.63 -23.42
C SER A 11 12.18 -21.97 -24.16
N GLY A 12 11.06 -22.59 -24.55
CA GLY A 12 11.03 -23.88 -25.24
C GLY A 12 11.97 -23.98 -26.46
N PRO A 13 11.96 -23.02 -27.41
CA PRO A 13 12.87 -23.01 -28.55
C PRO A 13 14.35 -22.98 -28.15
N VAL A 14 14.72 -22.23 -27.10
CA VAL A 14 16.10 -22.17 -26.60
C VAL A 14 16.57 -23.54 -26.12
N TRP A 15 15.69 -24.30 -25.45
CA TRP A 15 16.01 -25.69 -25.06
C TRP A 15 16.21 -26.59 -26.28
N ILE A 16 15.34 -26.49 -27.28
CA ILE A 16 15.39 -27.31 -28.50
C ILE A 16 16.66 -27.00 -29.30
N GLU A 17 16.99 -25.72 -29.49
CA GLU A 17 18.21 -25.28 -30.17
C GLU A 17 19.46 -25.75 -29.42
N TYR A 18 19.50 -25.62 -28.09
CA TYR A 18 20.64 -26.08 -27.31
C TYR A 18 20.82 -27.60 -27.35
N ILE A 19 19.72 -28.37 -27.29
CA ILE A 19 19.76 -29.82 -27.47
C ILE A 19 20.25 -30.18 -28.88
N THR A 20 19.77 -29.47 -29.91
CA THR A 20 20.18 -29.66 -31.30
C THR A 20 21.67 -29.39 -31.46
N PHE A 21 22.17 -28.30 -30.87
CA PHE A 21 23.58 -27.95 -30.82
C PHE A 21 24.42 -29.05 -30.14
N LEU A 22 23.98 -29.56 -28.99
CA LEU A 22 24.69 -30.64 -28.28
C LEU A 22 24.72 -31.94 -29.10
N LYS A 23 23.68 -32.22 -29.87
CA LYS A 23 23.64 -33.37 -30.79
C LYS A 23 24.52 -33.15 -32.03
N SER A 24 24.66 -31.90 -32.50
CA SER A 24 25.43 -31.55 -33.69
C SER A 24 26.92 -31.35 -33.45
N LEU A 25 27.36 -31.21 -32.18
CA LEU A 25 28.77 -31.11 -31.84
C LEU A 25 29.54 -32.27 -32.49
N PRO A 26 30.58 -31.98 -33.30
CA PRO A 26 31.25 -32.99 -34.11
C PRO A 26 31.75 -34.14 -33.23
N CYS A 27 31.42 -35.38 -33.62
CA CYS A 27 32.41 -36.44 -33.51
C CYS A 27 33.46 -36.08 -34.57
N GLU A 28 34.58 -35.46 -34.20
CA GLU A 28 35.69 -35.35 -35.14
C GLU A 28 36.10 -36.77 -35.59
N ILE A 29 36.31 -36.86 -36.89
CA ILE A 29 36.33 -38.04 -37.74
C ILE A 29 37.38 -39.08 -37.29
N MET A 30 36.97 -40.36 -37.30
CA MET A 30 37.78 -41.60 -37.38
C MET A 30 39.04 -41.72 -36.49
N LEU A 31 38.89 -42.23 -35.26
CA LEU A 31 39.82 -43.18 -34.61
C LEU A 31 39.11 -43.91 -33.46
N GLN A 32 38.85 -45.21 -33.65
CA GLN A 32 37.79 -46.00 -33.02
C GLN A 32 37.90 -46.29 -31.50
N ALA A 33 38.82 -45.67 -30.76
CA ALA A 33 39.05 -46.00 -29.34
C ALA A 33 38.92 -44.81 -28.36
N LEU A 34 39.26 -43.57 -28.74
CA LEU A 34 39.04 -42.39 -27.88
C LEU A 34 37.56 -41.93 -27.88
N ASN A 35 36.82 -42.22 -28.96
CA ASN A 35 35.51 -41.64 -29.23
C ASN A 35 34.34 -42.24 -28.42
N ALA A 36 34.45 -43.46 -27.88
CA ALA A 36 33.35 -44.07 -27.13
C ALA A 36 33.07 -43.35 -25.79
N GLN A 37 34.14 -42.86 -25.15
CA GLN A 37 34.02 -42.09 -23.92
C GLN A 37 33.44 -40.70 -24.17
N GLU A 38 33.88 -40.02 -25.24
CA GLU A 38 33.35 -38.70 -25.63
C GLU A 38 31.89 -38.78 -26.08
N GLU A 39 31.53 -39.81 -26.85
CA GLU A 39 30.15 -40.08 -27.25
C GLU A 39 29.24 -40.33 -26.03
N SER A 40 29.72 -41.13 -25.07
CA SER A 40 29.02 -41.37 -23.81
C SER A 40 28.87 -40.09 -22.98
N GLN A 41 29.88 -39.24 -22.93
CA GLN A 41 29.83 -37.93 -22.28
C GLN A 41 28.82 -36.99 -22.97
N ARG A 42 28.81 -36.95 -24.30
CA ARG A 42 27.84 -36.18 -25.10
C ARG A 42 26.42 -36.64 -24.84
N MET A 43 26.16 -37.96 -24.91
CA MET A 43 24.85 -38.54 -24.60
C MET A 43 24.42 -38.24 -23.16
N THR A 44 25.36 -38.23 -22.22
CA THR A 44 25.10 -37.83 -20.82
C THR A 44 24.78 -36.33 -20.71
N ALA A 45 25.45 -35.46 -21.47
CA ALA A 45 25.16 -34.03 -21.50
C ALA A 45 23.76 -33.76 -22.09
N VAL A 46 23.44 -34.36 -23.24
CA VAL A 46 22.12 -34.28 -23.88
C VAL A 46 21.03 -34.76 -22.92
N ARG A 47 21.25 -35.91 -22.25
CA ARG A 47 20.33 -36.44 -21.22
C ARG A 47 20.08 -35.44 -20.10
N LYS A 48 21.13 -34.86 -19.52
CA LYS A 48 21.02 -33.87 -18.44
C LYS A 48 20.21 -32.64 -18.88
N VAL A 49 20.37 -32.19 -20.12
CA VAL A 49 19.61 -31.05 -20.66
C VAL A 49 18.14 -31.41 -20.85
N TYR A 50 17.83 -32.57 -21.44
CA TYR A 50 16.44 -33.04 -21.55
C TYR A 50 15.77 -33.15 -20.18
N GLN A 51 16.43 -33.80 -19.22
CA GLN A 51 15.92 -33.98 -17.86
C GLN A 51 15.60 -32.65 -17.17
N LYS A 52 16.36 -31.59 -17.46
CA LYS A 52 16.08 -30.23 -16.98
C LYS A 52 14.96 -29.55 -17.76
N ALA A 53 14.90 -29.74 -19.07
CA ALA A 53 13.90 -29.11 -19.94
C ALA A 53 12.48 -29.65 -19.67
N ILE A 54 12.33 -30.97 -19.50
CA ILE A 54 11.01 -31.62 -19.28
C ILE A 54 10.38 -31.32 -17.92
N VAL A 55 11.17 -30.87 -16.95
CA VAL A 55 10.68 -30.42 -15.63
C VAL A 55 10.46 -28.91 -15.57
N THR A 56 10.78 -28.19 -16.64
CA THR A 56 10.57 -26.73 -16.73
C THR A 56 9.24 -26.44 -17.42
N PRO A 57 8.30 -25.71 -16.79
CA PRO A 57 6.98 -25.48 -17.39
C PRO A 57 7.04 -24.42 -18.51
N THR A 58 7.23 -24.88 -19.75
CA THR A 58 7.31 -24.07 -20.98
C THR A 58 6.18 -24.43 -21.96
N HIS A 59 5.94 -23.60 -22.98
CA HIS A 59 4.98 -23.91 -24.05
C HIS A 59 5.29 -25.22 -24.78
N HIS A 60 6.57 -25.65 -24.80
CA HIS A 60 7.03 -26.83 -25.54
C HIS A 60 7.22 -28.06 -24.64
N VAL A 61 6.76 -28.03 -23.38
CA VAL A 61 7.00 -29.12 -22.40
C VAL A 61 6.52 -30.49 -22.91
N GLU A 62 5.42 -30.54 -23.66
CA GLU A 62 4.90 -31.79 -24.23
C GLU A 62 5.75 -32.29 -25.42
N GLN A 63 6.25 -31.37 -26.26
CA GLN A 63 7.16 -31.71 -27.35
C GLN A 63 8.50 -32.22 -26.80
N LEU A 64 9.07 -31.52 -25.83
CA LEU A 64 10.31 -31.91 -25.15
C LEU A 64 10.21 -33.28 -24.48
N TRP A 65 9.05 -33.64 -23.92
CA TRP A 65 8.81 -34.96 -23.36
C TRP A 65 8.83 -36.05 -24.44
N LYS A 66 8.11 -35.87 -25.55
CA LYS A 66 8.12 -36.81 -26.68
C LYS A 66 9.53 -37.00 -27.24
N ASP A 67 10.28 -35.92 -27.38
CA ASP A 67 11.66 -35.96 -27.86
C ASP A 67 12.60 -36.66 -26.87
N TYR A 68 12.36 -36.52 -25.57
CA TYR A 68 13.08 -37.23 -24.52
C TYR A 68 12.79 -38.74 -24.54
N GLU A 69 11.53 -39.14 -24.70
CA GLU A 69 11.13 -40.54 -24.87
C GLU A 69 11.82 -41.18 -26.08
N ASN A 70 11.82 -40.49 -27.22
CA ASN A 70 12.50 -40.95 -28.43
C ASN A 70 14.01 -41.07 -28.21
N PHE A 71 14.61 -40.08 -27.55
CA PHE A 71 16.04 -40.08 -27.24
C PHE A 71 16.45 -41.26 -26.35
N GLU A 72 15.79 -41.48 -25.21
CA GLU A 72 16.18 -42.57 -24.30
C GLU A 72 15.96 -43.96 -24.95
N ASN A 73 14.88 -44.13 -25.72
CA ASN A 73 14.64 -45.36 -26.46
C ASN A 73 15.69 -45.62 -27.55
N SER A 74 16.26 -44.55 -28.14
CA SER A 74 17.35 -44.66 -29.13
C SER A 74 18.70 -45.01 -28.49
N VAL A 75 18.96 -44.57 -27.26
CA VAL A 75 20.21 -44.86 -26.54
C VAL A 75 20.18 -46.25 -25.92
N SER A 76 19.14 -46.59 -25.16
CA SER A 76 18.94 -47.93 -24.58
C SER A 76 17.51 -48.15 -24.12
N ARG A 77 16.77 -49.04 -24.80
CA ARG A 77 15.39 -49.39 -24.42
C ARG A 77 15.26 -49.96 -23.01
N GLN A 78 16.29 -50.67 -22.53
CA GLN A 78 16.29 -51.24 -21.18
C GLN A 78 16.39 -50.16 -20.10
N LEU A 79 17.29 -49.19 -20.29
CA LEU A 79 17.45 -48.05 -19.36
C LEU A 79 16.28 -47.05 -19.48
N ALA A 80 15.74 -46.86 -20.68
CA ALA A 80 14.65 -45.93 -20.95
C ALA A 80 13.44 -46.19 -20.06
N LYS A 81 13.02 -47.45 -19.86
CA LYS A 81 11.85 -47.78 -19.04
C LYS A 81 11.98 -47.25 -17.60
N GLY A 82 13.16 -47.37 -17.00
CA GLY A 82 13.43 -46.86 -15.65
C GLY A 82 13.42 -45.33 -15.59
N LEU A 83 14.18 -44.69 -16.49
CA LEU A 83 14.29 -43.23 -16.53
C LEU A 83 12.97 -42.54 -16.84
N LEU A 84 12.20 -43.05 -17.80
CA LEU A 84 10.89 -42.52 -18.15
C LEU A 84 9.91 -42.67 -16.99
N SER A 85 9.88 -43.83 -16.31
CA SER A 85 9.04 -44.02 -15.12
C SER A 85 9.41 -43.07 -13.98
N GLU A 86 10.69 -42.72 -13.82
CA GLU A 86 11.16 -41.79 -12.79
C GLU A 86 10.76 -40.33 -13.11
N TYR A 87 10.86 -39.92 -14.37
CA TYR A 87 10.60 -38.53 -14.78
C TYR A 87 9.16 -38.24 -15.17
N GLN A 88 8.34 -39.26 -15.49
CA GLN A 88 6.92 -39.11 -15.81
C GLN A 88 6.14 -38.27 -14.78
N PRO A 89 6.20 -38.54 -13.46
CA PRO A 89 5.48 -37.72 -12.47
C PRO A 89 6.01 -36.27 -12.42
N LYS A 90 7.33 -36.06 -12.58
CA LYS A 90 7.96 -34.73 -12.58
C LYS A 90 7.49 -33.91 -13.79
N TYR A 91 7.45 -34.53 -14.97
CA TYR A 91 6.88 -33.95 -16.19
C TYR A 91 5.39 -33.63 -16.03
N ASN A 92 4.59 -34.56 -15.49
CA ASN A 92 3.15 -34.32 -15.29
C ASN A 92 2.90 -33.11 -14.38
N SER A 93 3.70 -32.96 -13.31
CA SER A 93 3.67 -31.79 -12.43
C SER A 93 4.05 -30.51 -13.18
N ALA A 94 5.15 -30.53 -13.94
CA ALA A 94 5.58 -29.38 -14.73
C ALA A 94 4.50 -28.97 -15.75
N ARG A 95 3.91 -29.92 -16.46
CA ARG A 95 2.81 -29.68 -17.40
C ARG A 95 1.58 -29.07 -16.74
N ALA A 96 1.21 -29.54 -15.55
CA ALA A 96 0.09 -28.97 -14.79
C ALA A 96 0.36 -27.51 -14.40
N VAL A 97 1.55 -27.21 -13.89
CA VAL A 97 1.95 -25.83 -13.57
C VAL A 97 1.99 -24.95 -14.81
N TYR A 98 2.47 -25.46 -15.94
CA TYR A 98 2.46 -24.74 -17.21
C TYR A 98 1.03 -24.31 -17.59
N ARG A 99 0.06 -25.23 -17.52
CA ARG A 99 -1.34 -24.94 -17.86
C ARG A 99 -1.94 -23.84 -16.99
N GLU A 100 -1.63 -23.86 -15.69
CA GLU A 100 -2.08 -22.80 -14.78
C GLU A 100 -1.37 -21.47 -15.06
N ARG A 101 -0.04 -21.48 -15.23
CA ARG A 101 0.73 -20.26 -15.54
C ARG A 101 0.26 -19.59 -16.83
N LYS A 102 -0.04 -20.40 -17.85
CA LYS A 102 -0.47 -19.91 -19.16
C LYS A 102 -1.70 -19.00 -19.04
N LYS A 103 -2.65 -19.32 -18.17
CA LYS A 103 -3.86 -18.50 -17.93
C LYS A 103 -3.51 -17.06 -17.54
N TYR A 104 -2.53 -16.89 -16.65
CA TYR A 104 -2.09 -15.56 -16.21
C TYR A 104 -1.26 -14.84 -17.28
N VAL A 105 -0.40 -15.58 -17.99
CA VAL A 105 0.46 -15.02 -19.05
C VAL A 105 -0.35 -14.56 -20.26
N ASP A 106 -1.44 -15.24 -20.59
CA ASP A 106 -2.32 -14.88 -21.71
C ASP A 106 -3.12 -13.58 -21.45
N GLU A 107 -3.25 -13.16 -20.19
CA GLU A 107 -3.90 -11.89 -19.83
C GLU A 107 -2.97 -10.68 -20.01
N ILE A 108 -1.66 -10.92 -20.14
CA ILE A 108 -0.63 -9.87 -20.23
C ILE A 108 -0.43 -9.46 -21.69
N ASP A 109 -0.46 -8.15 -21.93
CA ASP A 109 -0.09 -7.56 -23.22
C ASP A 109 1.42 -7.35 -23.32
N TRP A 110 2.08 -8.27 -24.04
CA TRP A 110 3.52 -8.26 -24.24
C TRP A 110 4.02 -7.14 -25.17
N ASN A 111 3.13 -6.40 -25.83
CA ASN A 111 3.47 -5.25 -26.68
C ASN A 111 3.33 -3.91 -25.96
N MET A 112 2.96 -3.92 -24.68
CA MET A 112 2.86 -2.71 -23.87
C MET A 112 4.24 -2.05 -23.72
N LEU A 113 4.28 -0.72 -23.81
CA LEU A 113 5.49 0.05 -23.51
C LEU A 113 5.50 0.48 -22.04
N ALA A 114 6.69 0.54 -21.46
CA ALA A 114 6.87 1.11 -20.13
C ALA A 114 6.66 2.63 -20.17
N VAL A 115 5.44 3.05 -19.84
CA VAL A 115 5.06 4.46 -19.69
C VAL A 115 4.58 4.74 -18.26
N PRO A 116 4.72 5.98 -17.76
CA PRO A 116 4.13 6.38 -16.50
C PRO A 116 2.61 6.14 -16.46
N PRO A 117 2.05 5.73 -15.30
CA PRO A 117 0.62 5.48 -15.18
C PRO A 117 -0.19 6.74 -15.49
N THR A 118 -1.16 6.62 -16.40
CA THR A 118 -2.11 7.69 -16.75
C THR A 118 -3.46 7.50 -16.05
N GLY A 119 -3.68 6.35 -15.41
CA GLY A 119 -4.94 5.98 -14.77
C GLY A 119 -5.96 5.40 -15.77
N SER A 120 -5.51 5.00 -16.95
CA SER A 120 -6.35 4.35 -17.95
C SER A 120 -6.82 2.99 -17.48
N TYR A 121 -8.08 2.65 -17.77
CA TYR A 121 -8.64 1.34 -17.44
C TYR A 121 -7.82 0.17 -18.03
N LYS A 122 -7.23 0.33 -19.22
CA LYS A 122 -6.39 -0.70 -19.84
C LYS A 122 -5.09 -0.93 -19.06
N GLU A 123 -4.46 0.14 -18.58
CA GLU A 123 -3.25 0.07 -17.76
C GLU A 123 -3.54 -0.62 -16.43
N GLU A 124 -4.65 -0.24 -15.78
CA GLU A 124 -5.10 -0.85 -14.53
C GLU A 124 -5.32 -2.36 -14.67
N LEU A 125 -5.95 -2.80 -15.76
CA LEU A 125 -6.11 -4.24 -16.04
C LEU A 125 -4.77 -4.96 -16.19
N GLN A 126 -3.80 -4.36 -16.90
CA GLN A 126 -2.47 -4.93 -17.07
C GLN A 126 -1.69 -4.96 -15.76
N TRP A 127 -1.76 -3.90 -14.96
CA TRP A 127 -1.21 -3.84 -13.61
C TRP A 127 -1.78 -4.95 -12.72
N MET A 128 -3.10 -5.16 -12.72
CA MET A 128 -3.74 -6.24 -11.98
C MET A 128 -3.30 -7.62 -12.49
N ALA A 129 -3.17 -7.82 -13.81
CA ALA A 129 -2.73 -9.07 -14.41
C ALA A 129 -1.30 -9.45 -13.97
N TRP A 130 -0.37 -8.49 -14.00
CA TRP A 130 0.99 -8.68 -13.50
C TRP A 130 1.02 -9.02 -12.00
N LYS A 131 0.20 -8.35 -11.17
CA LYS A 131 0.09 -8.67 -9.74
C LYS A 131 -0.47 -10.07 -9.48
N ARG A 132 -1.43 -10.53 -10.28
CA ARG A 132 -1.93 -11.92 -10.22
C ARG A 132 -0.83 -12.92 -10.56
N LEU A 133 -0.04 -12.67 -11.62
CA LEU A 133 1.08 -13.54 -11.98
C LEU A 133 2.17 -13.56 -10.89
N LEU A 134 2.51 -12.42 -10.31
CA LEU A 134 3.47 -12.32 -9.19
C LEU A 134 2.97 -13.09 -7.96
N ALA A 135 1.69 -12.97 -7.61
CA ALA A 135 1.08 -13.71 -6.52
C ALA A 135 1.10 -15.23 -6.77
N PHE A 136 0.80 -15.65 -8.02
CA PHE A 136 0.91 -17.05 -8.43
C PHE A 136 2.33 -17.59 -8.25
N GLU A 137 3.36 -16.87 -8.69
CA GLU A 137 4.75 -17.34 -8.55
C GLU A 137 5.24 -17.31 -7.08
N LYS A 138 4.81 -16.34 -6.27
CA LYS A 138 5.05 -16.31 -4.82
C LYS A 138 4.44 -17.52 -4.11
N GLY A 139 3.36 -18.09 -4.63
CA GLY A 139 2.72 -19.31 -4.11
C GLY A 139 3.52 -20.60 -4.32
N ASN A 140 4.68 -20.54 -5.00
CA ASN A 140 5.53 -21.69 -5.35
C ASN A 140 4.73 -22.89 -5.90
N PRO A 141 4.03 -22.74 -7.04
CA PRO A 141 3.14 -23.77 -7.59
C PRO A 141 3.88 -25.04 -7.99
N GLN A 142 5.20 -24.97 -8.25
CA GLN A 142 6.04 -26.13 -8.57
C GLN A 142 6.52 -26.89 -7.34
N ARG A 143 6.35 -26.34 -6.14
CA ARG A 143 6.84 -26.90 -4.88
C ARG A 143 8.35 -27.21 -4.94
N ILE A 144 9.10 -26.30 -5.57
CA ILE A 144 10.56 -26.38 -5.67
C ILE A 144 11.23 -25.81 -4.42
N ASP A 145 12.53 -26.03 -4.29
CA ASP A 145 13.31 -25.49 -3.19
C ASP A 145 13.23 -23.95 -3.13
N SER A 146 13.41 -23.39 -1.93
CA SER A 146 13.26 -21.95 -1.68
C SER A 146 14.22 -21.11 -2.52
N VAL A 147 15.43 -21.59 -2.78
CA VAL A 147 16.43 -20.85 -3.57
C VAL A 147 15.99 -20.74 -5.03
N SER A 148 15.53 -21.84 -5.62
CA SER A 148 15.01 -21.85 -6.99
C SER A 148 13.69 -21.08 -7.11
N SER A 149 12.81 -21.20 -6.11
CA SER A 149 11.55 -20.42 -6.05
C SER A 149 11.85 -18.91 -6.00
N ASN A 150 12.80 -18.48 -5.17
CA ASN A 150 13.19 -17.08 -5.06
C ASN A 150 13.76 -16.54 -6.37
N LYS A 151 14.61 -17.33 -7.06
CA LYS A 151 15.13 -16.96 -8.40
C LYS A 151 14.01 -16.77 -9.42
N ARG A 152 12.96 -17.58 -9.36
CA ARG A 152 11.79 -17.50 -10.24
C ARG A 152 10.94 -16.27 -9.96
N ILE A 153 10.70 -15.96 -8.69
CA ILE A 153 9.99 -14.75 -8.27
C ILE A 153 10.76 -13.51 -8.71
N VAL A 154 12.07 -13.47 -8.47
CA VAL A 154 12.97 -12.41 -8.96
C VAL A 154 12.85 -12.25 -10.48
N PHE A 155 12.93 -13.35 -11.23
CA PHE A 155 12.80 -13.30 -12.68
C PHE A 155 11.46 -12.68 -13.12
N THR A 156 10.36 -13.06 -12.46
CA THR A 156 9.01 -12.54 -12.75
C THR A 156 8.91 -11.04 -12.44
N TYR A 157 9.51 -10.57 -11.35
CA TYR A 157 9.61 -9.13 -11.08
C TYR A 157 10.42 -8.39 -12.13
N GLU A 158 11.57 -8.92 -12.56
CA GLU A 158 12.38 -8.28 -13.59
C GLU A 158 11.62 -8.20 -14.92
N GLN A 159 10.83 -9.23 -15.28
CA GLN A 159 9.92 -9.18 -16.43
C GLN A 159 8.83 -8.13 -16.25
N CYS A 160 8.16 -8.11 -15.09
CA CYS A 160 7.13 -7.13 -14.77
C CYS A 160 7.66 -5.69 -14.89
N LEU A 161 8.88 -5.44 -14.42
CA LEU A 161 9.53 -4.14 -14.49
C LEU A 161 9.94 -3.72 -15.91
N MET A 162 9.96 -4.62 -16.89
CA MET A 162 10.14 -4.24 -18.31
C MET A 162 8.92 -3.48 -18.84
N TYR A 163 7.74 -3.70 -18.24
CA TYR A 163 6.46 -3.13 -18.68
C TYR A 163 5.92 -2.09 -17.70
N LEU A 164 6.06 -2.33 -16.39
CA LEU A 164 5.59 -1.47 -15.32
C LEU A 164 6.75 -0.73 -14.63
N TYR A 165 7.76 -0.33 -15.42
CA TYR A 165 8.98 0.30 -14.92
C TYR A 165 8.72 1.56 -14.09
N HIS A 166 7.69 2.33 -14.48
CA HIS A 166 7.33 3.61 -13.87
C HIS A 166 6.33 3.52 -12.71
N TYR A 167 6.06 2.31 -12.20
CA TYR A 167 5.07 2.07 -11.15
C TYR A 167 5.78 1.92 -9.79
N PRO A 168 5.68 2.90 -8.88
CA PRO A 168 6.40 2.89 -7.61
C PRO A 168 6.01 1.71 -6.71
N ASP A 169 4.75 1.28 -6.76
CA ASP A 169 4.22 0.18 -5.95
C ASP A 169 4.84 -1.17 -6.31
N ILE A 170 5.14 -1.41 -7.59
CA ILE A 170 5.83 -2.63 -8.05
C ILE A 170 7.26 -2.68 -7.51
N TRP A 171 7.99 -1.57 -7.57
CA TRP A 171 9.33 -1.46 -6.97
C TRP A 171 9.30 -1.68 -5.45
N TYR A 172 8.31 -1.09 -4.77
CA TYR A 172 8.12 -1.25 -3.34
C TYR A 172 7.81 -2.70 -2.96
N ASP A 173 6.87 -3.36 -3.64
CA ASP A 173 6.54 -4.77 -3.39
C ASP A 173 7.75 -5.69 -3.65
N TYR A 174 8.52 -5.41 -4.71
CA TYR A 174 9.71 -6.17 -5.03
C TYR A 174 10.79 -6.05 -3.94
N ALA A 175 11.10 -4.83 -3.50
CA ALA A 175 12.09 -4.62 -2.45
C ALA A 175 11.62 -5.17 -1.09
N THR A 176 10.34 -4.97 -0.75
CA THR A 176 9.74 -5.47 0.48
C THR A 176 9.72 -7.00 0.52
N TRP A 177 9.48 -7.65 -0.63
CA TRP A 177 9.56 -9.10 -0.74
C TRP A 177 10.97 -9.63 -0.46
N HIS A 178 12.02 -8.97 -0.97
CA HIS A 178 13.41 -9.33 -0.65
C HIS A 178 13.71 -9.15 0.84
N ALA A 179 13.27 -8.04 1.44
CA ALA A 179 13.45 -7.78 2.87
C ALA A 179 12.76 -8.84 3.74
N LYS A 180 11.50 -9.19 3.43
CA LYS A 180 10.74 -10.26 4.13
C LYS A 180 11.35 -11.65 3.93
N SER A 181 11.98 -11.89 2.79
CA SER A 181 12.69 -13.15 2.50
C SER A 181 14.06 -13.24 3.19
N GLY A 182 14.43 -12.26 4.02
CA GLY A 182 15.70 -12.20 4.76
C GLY A 182 16.88 -11.66 3.96
N SER A 183 16.67 -11.19 2.72
CA SER A 183 17.71 -10.68 1.83
C SER A 183 17.72 -9.15 1.78
N ILE A 184 18.12 -8.51 2.89
CA ILE A 184 18.10 -7.04 3.01
C ILE A 184 19.04 -6.37 2.00
N ASP A 185 20.22 -6.94 1.73
CA ASP A 185 21.16 -6.38 0.74
C ASP A 185 20.58 -6.36 -0.68
N ALA A 186 19.76 -7.37 -1.02
CA ALA A 186 19.06 -7.39 -2.30
C ALA A 186 17.95 -6.34 -2.34
N ALA A 187 17.19 -6.18 -1.25
CA ALA A 187 16.17 -5.13 -1.13
C ALA A 187 16.77 -3.73 -1.32
N ILE A 188 17.93 -3.45 -0.74
CA ILE A 188 18.64 -2.17 -0.92
C ILE A 188 19.02 -1.95 -2.38
N LYS A 189 19.58 -2.97 -3.06
CA LYS A 189 19.90 -2.86 -4.49
C LYS A 189 18.66 -2.58 -5.34
N VAL A 190 17.51 -3.17 -4.98
CA VAL A 190 16.24 -2.89 -5.65
C VAL A 190 15.80 -1.46 -5.40
N PHE A 191 15.80 -0.96 -4.15
CA PHE A 191 15.46 0.43 -3.86
C PHE A 191 16.40 1.43 -4.54
N GLN A 192 17.70 1.16 -4.58
CA GLN A 192 18.66 2.00 -5.30
C GLN A 192 18.40 2.04 -6.81
N ARG A 193 17.98 0.91 -7.41
CA ARG A 193 17.52 0.88 -8.81
C ARG A 193 16.21 1.64 -8.99
N ALA A 194 15.27 1.49 -8.06
CA ALA A 194 13.99 2.18 -8.09
C ALA A 194 14.16 3.70 -8.03
N LEU A 195 15.06 4.22 -7.20
CA LEU A 195 15.34 5.66 -7.11
C LEU A 195 16.10 6.21 -8.32
N LYS A 196 16.84 5.37 -9.06
CA LYS A 196 17.41 5.74 -10.36
C LYS A 196 16.34 5.78 -11.46
N ALA A 197 15.38 4.86 -11.40
CA ALA A 197 14.26 4.79 -12.32
C ALA A 197 13.27 5.95 -12.10
N LEU A 198 12.97 6.25 -10.84
CA LEU A 198 11.93 7.16 -10.38
C LEU A 198 12.49 8.09 -9.30
N PRO A 199 13.35 9.07 -9.66
CA PRO A 199 14.01 9.95 -8.70
C PRO A 199 13.05 10.87 -7.97
N ASP A 200 11.88 11.17 -8.56
CA ASP A 200 10.90 12.09 -7.99
C ASP A 200 9.88 11.40 -7.06
N SER A 201 9.91 10.06 -6.99
CA SER A 201 8.97 9.30 -6.18
C SER A 201 9.30 9.40 -4.68
N GLU A 202 8.60 10.30 -3.97
CA GLU A 202 8.71 10.48 -2.52
C GLU A 202 8.40 9.18 -1.76
N MET A 203 7.37 8.44 -2.18
CA MET A 203 6.98 7.16 -1.57
C MET A 203 8.16 6.18 -1.49
N LEU A 204 8.91 6.03 -2.58
CA LEU A 204 10.06 5.13 -2.64
C LEU A 204 11.22 5.62 -1.78
N LYS A 205 11.43 6.93 -1.67
CA LYS A 205 12.44 7.52 -0.78
C LYS A 205 12.10 7.26 0.69
N TYR A 206 10.85 7.45 1.10
CA TYR A 206 10.40 7.13 2.47
C TYR A 206 10.59 5.65 2.77
N ALA A 207 10.11 4.76 1.89
CA ALA A 207 10.26 3.32 2.06
C ALA A 207 11.73 2.88 2.15
N TYR A 208 12.60 3.48 1.33
CA TYR A 208 14.03 3.18 1.39
C TYR A 208 14.67 3.71 2.68
N ALA A 209 14.30 4.92 3.12
CA ALA A 209 14.79 5.47 4.38
C ALA A 209 14.36 4.64 5.59
N GLU A 210 13.12 4.14 5.61
CA GLU A 210 12.62 3.22 6.64
C GLU A 210 13.38 1.89 6.64
N LEU A 211 13.68 1.32 5.47
CA LEU A 211 14.49 0.10 5.38
C LEU A 211 15.90 0.34 5.95
N GLU A 212 16.55 1.44 5.58
CA GLU A 212 17.87 1.84 6.08
C GLU A 212 17.86 2.07 7.60
N GLU A 213 16.82 2.72 8.13
CA GLU A 213 16.63 2.91 9.56
C GLU A 213 16.43 1.58 10.29
N SER A 214 15.60 0.67 9.75
CA SER A 214 15.27 -0.63 10.37
C SER A 214 16.49 -1.55 10.53
N ARG A 215 17.50 -1.41 9.68
CA ARG A 215 18.77 -2.16 9.78
C ARG A 215 19.83 -1.48 10.65
N GLY A 216 19.51 -0.33 11.25
CA GLY A 216 20.42 0.47 12.06
C GLY A 216 21.35 1.39 11.28
N ALA A 217 21.17 1.54 9.96
CA ALA A 217 21.97 2.44 9.12
C ALA A 217 21.41 3.87 9.18
N ILE A 218 21.56 4.51 10.34
CA ILE A 218 20.94 5.81 10.64
C ILE A 218 21.49 6.94 9.75
N LEU A 219 22.81 6.96 9.47
CA LEU A 219 23.41 8.01 8.64
C LEU A 219 22.92 7.97 7.18
N PRO A 220 22.89 6.81 6.48
CA PRO A 220 22.23 6.70 5.19
C PRO A 220 20.75 7.10 5.20
N ALA A 221 19.99 6.64 6.20
CA ALA A 221 18.57 7.00 6.34
C ALA A 221 18.38 8.52 6.46
N LYS A 222 19.19 9.17 7.31
CA LYS A 222 19.19 10.63 7.49
C LYS A 222 19.43 11.37 6.17
N LYS A 223 20.44 10.94 5.40
CA LYS A 223 20.76 11.53 4.09
C LYS A 223 19.60 11.43 3.11
N ILE A 224 18.85 10.33 3.13
CA ILE A 224 17.65 10.16 2.27
C ILE A 224 16.55 11.12 2.71
N TYR A 225 16.26 11.22 4.01
CA TYR A 225 15.28 12.18 4.51
C TYR A 225 15.69 13.63 4.22
N GLU A 226 16.97 13.98 4.36
CA GLU A 226 17.47 15.32 4.00
C GLU A 226 17.28 15.60 2.50
N SER A 227 17.48 14.60 1.63
CA SER A 227 17.22 14.75 0.19
C SER A 227 15.75 15.00 -0.15
N LEU A 228 14.82 14.56 0.69
CA LEU A 228 13.38 14.82 0.57
C LEU A 228 13.01 16.26 1.00
N LEU A 229 13.85 16.92 1.78
CA LEU A 229 13.64 18.31 2.18
C LEU A 229 14.01 19.29 1.05
N GLY A 230 14.94 18.91 0.15
CA GLY A 230 15.35 19.72 -1.00
C GLY A 230 15.90 21.09 -0.61
N ASP A 231 15.62 22.11 -1.43
CA ASP A 231 16.09 23.49 -1.23
C ASP A 231 15.24 24.30 -0.22
N GLY A 232 14.36 23.66 0.55
CA GLY A 232 13.47 24.31 1.53
C GLY A 232 12.22 24.98 0.93
N VAL A 233 12.22 25.30 -0.37
CA VAL A 233 11.08 25.94 -1.06
C VAL A 233 10.01 24.92 -1.45
N ASN A 234 10.36 23.73 -1.92
CA ASN A 234 9.39 22.70 -2.33
C ASN A 234 9.12 21.65 -1.25
N THR A 235 9.49 21.92 0.00
CA THR A 235 9.38 20.92 1.07
C THR A 235 7.91 20.68 1.44
N THR A 236 7.46 19.44 1.29
CA THR A 236 6.10 19.05 1.68
C THR A 236 5.98 18.97 3.20
N ALA A 237 4.76 19.20 3.71
CA ALA A 237 4.48 19.03 5.14
C ALA A 237 4.79 17.60 5.62
N LEU A 238 4.53 16.61 4.76
CA LEU A 238 4.86 15.21 5.04
C LEU A 238 6.37 15.00 5.23
N ALA A 239 7.21 15.61 4.40
CA ALA A 239 8.67 15.51 4.53
C ALA A 239 9.16 16.06 5.87
N HIS A 240 8.65 17.22 6.31
CA HIS A 240 8.94 17.74 7.65
C HIS A 240 8.49 16.79 8.75
N ILE A 241 7.26 16.27 8.67
CA ILE A 241 6.70 15.36 9.69
C ILE A 241 7.54 14.08 9.79
N GLN A 242 7.89 13.47 8.66
CA GLN A 242 8.68 12.24 8.65
C GLN A 242 10.10 12.47 9.16
N PHE A 243 10.73 13.59 8.82
CA PHE A 243 12.06 13.90 9.35
C PHE A 243 12.05 14.20 10.85
N ILE A 244 11.04 14.93 11.35
CA ILE A 244 10.86 15.14 12.80
C ILE A 244 10.71 13.78 13.52
N ARG A 245 9.89 12.87 12.97
CA ARG A 245 9.71 11.51 13.53
C ARG A 245 11.03 10.73 13.55
N PHE A 246 11.80 10.80 12.47
CA PHE A 246 13.12 10.18 12.35
C PHE A 246 14.10 10.73 13.41
N LEU A 247 14.23 12.06 13.52
CA LEU A 247 15.09 12.69 14.51
C LEU A 247 14.68 12.33 15.93
N ARG A 248 13.37 12.31 16.22
CA ARG A 248 12.86 11.94 17.55
C ARG A 248 13.26 10.51 17.94
N ARG A 249 13.19 9.56 17.00
CA ARG A 249 13.55 8.15 17.23
C ARG A 249 15.05 7.93 17.40
N ASN A 250 15.89 8.63 16.64
CA ASN A 250 17.32 8.33 16.54
C ASN A 250 18.23 9.33 17.26
N GLU A 251 17.82 10.60 17.39
CA GLU A 251 18.61 11.70 17.97
C GLU A 251 17.92 12.32 19.21
N GLY A 252 16.70 11.88 19.53
CA GLY A 252 15.96 12.28 20.73
C GLY A 252 15.04 13.50 20.54
N VAL A 253 14.31 13.81 21.61
CA VAL A 253 13.23 14.82 21.62
C VAL A 253 13.76 16.23 21.36
N GLU A 254 14.93 16.58 21.90
CA GLU A 254 15.52 17.91 21.72
C GLU A 254 15.97 18.17 20.29
N ALA A 255 16.50 17.15 19.59
CA ALA A 255 16.86 17.26 18.18
C ALA A 255 15.62 17.50 17.31
N ALA A 256 14.56 16.72 17.54
CA ALA A 256 13.27 16.89 16.88
C ALA A 256 12.67 18.29 17.14
N ARG A 257 12.74 18.77 18.38
CA ARG A 257 12.28 20.11 18.76
C ARG A 257 13.05 21.22 18.04
N LYS A 258 14.38 21.13 18.02
CA LYS A 258 15.24 22.09 17.33
C LYS A 258 14.88 22.18 15.85
N TYR A 259 14.70 21.05 15.20
CA TYR A 259 14.31 21.02 13.79
C TYR A 259 12.88 21.56 13.58
N PHE A 260 11.92 21.20 14.42
CA PHE A 260 10.56 21.75 14.35
C PHE A 260 10.55 23.28 14.42
N LEU A 261 11.32 23.87 15.34
CA LEU A 261 11.45 25.34 15.43
C LEU A 261 12.02 25.97 14.15
N ASP A 262 12.87 25.26 13.44
CA ASP A 262 13.43 25.71 12.16
C ASP A 262 12.43 25.56 11.01
N ALA A 263 11.77 24.40 10.91
CA ALA A 263 10.75 24.13 9.89
C ALA A 263 9.61 25.16 9.91
N ARG A 264 9.25 25.69 11.08
CA ARG A 264 8.24 26.76 11.25
C ARG A 264 8.58 28.07 10.56
N LYS A 265 9.87 28.34 10.32
CA LYS A 265 10.33 29.54 9.62
C LYS A 265 10.14 29.41 8.11
N SER A 266 9.96 28.20 7.59
CA SER A 266 9.69 28.00 6.18
C SER A 266 8.35 28.63 5.80
N PRO A 267 8.30 29.36 4.66
CA PRO A 267 7.05 29.94 4.17
C PRO A 267 5.99 28.86 3.91
N ASN A 268 6.40 27.65 3.50
CA ASN A 268 5.51 26.55 3.11
C ASN A 268 5.19 25.58 4.25
N CYS A 269 5.52 25.93 5.49
CA CYS A 269 5.12 25.16 6.67
C CYS A 269 3.59 25.26 6.86
N THR A 270 2.89 24.15 6.67
CA THR A 270 1.43 24.05 6.88
C THR A 270 1.07 23.65 8.31
N TYR A 271 -0.20 23.78 8.67
CA TYR A 271 -0.70 23.42 10.00
C TYR A 271 -0.44 21.97 10.39
N HIS A 272 -0.37 21.04 9.42
CA HIS A 272 -0.11 19.63 9.63
C HIS A 272 1.17 19.35 10.42
N VAL A 273 2.21 20.18 10.22
CA VAL A 273 3.49 20.03 10.93
C VAL A 273 3.33 20.36 12.43
N TYR A 274 2.51 21.37 12.76
CA TYR A 274 2.18 21.74 14.13
C TYR A 274 1.36 20.65 14.82
N VAL A 275 0.29 20.17 14.16
CA VAL A 275 -0.56 19.09 14.68
C VAL A 275 0.28 17.84 14.95
N ALA A 276 1.06 17.40 13.97
CA ALA A 276 1.89 16.20 14.11
C ALA A 276 2.90 16.34 15.26
N TYR A 277 3.58 17.48 15.39
CA TYR A 277 4.54 17.69 16.49
C TYR A 277 3.85 17.75 17.86
N ALA A 278 2.72 18.43 17.97
CA ALA A 278 1.96 18.50 19.22
C ALA A 278 1.45 17.12 19.65
N LEU A 279 0.91 16.32 18.72
CA LEU A 279 0.47 14.96 18.99
C LEU A 279 1.63 14.03 19.35
N MET A 280 2.82 14.21 18.77
CA MET A 280 4.03 13.48 19.20
C MET A 280 4.39 13.84 20.65
N ALA A 281 4.44 15.12 21.00
CA ALA A 281 4.74 15.56 22.36
C ALA A 281 3.70 15.03 23.38
N PHE A 282 2.43 15.01 23.01
CA PHE A 282 1.35 14.48 23.85
C PHE A 282 1.38 12.95 23.97
N CYS A 283 1.37 12.24 22.85
CA CYS A 283 1.17 10.79 22.82
C CYS A 283 2.45 10.02 23.21
N LEU A 284 3.62 10.51 22.78
CA LEU A 284 4.89 9.80 22.90
C LEU A 284 5.71 10.35 24.06
N ASP A 285 5.86 11.66 24.16
CA ASP A 285 6.71 12.29 25.18
C ASP A 285 5.95 12.55 26.49
N LYS A 286 4.62 12.33 26.51
CA LYS A 286 3.72 12.52 27.65
C LYS A 286 3.78 13.92 28.25
N ASP A 287 4.03 14.93 27.41
CA ASP A 287 4.08 16.33 27.80
C ASP A 287 2.91 17.13 27.18
N PRO A 288 1.73 17.13 27.85
CA PRO A 288 0.57 17.88 27.37
C PRO A 288 0.80 19.40 27.41
N LYS A 289 1.70 19.90 28.26
CA LYS A 289 1.99 21.33 28.36
C LYS A 289 2.72 21.81 27.11
N THR A 290 3.68 21.03 26.61
CA THR A 290 4.36 21.34 25.35
C THR A 290 3.41 21.21 24.17
N ALA A 291 2.58 20.17 24.12
CA ALA A 291 1.57 20.01 23.07
C ALA A 291 0.62 21.23 23.01
N HIS A 292 0.08 21.66 24.15
CA HIS A 292 -0.79 22.84 24.24
C HIS A 292 -0.08 24.12 23.77
N LYS A 293 1.18 24.33 24.17
CA LYS A 293 1.99 25.48 23.70
C LYS A 293 2.20 25.46 22.18
N VAL A 294 2.38 24.29 21.58
CA VAL A 294 2.54 24.14 20.13
C VAL A 294 1.24 24.47 19.41
N PHE A 295 0.10 24.00 19.91
CA PHE A 295 -1.21 24.34 19.37
C PHE A 295 -1.51 25.83 19.46
N GLU A 296 -1.32 26.48 20.62
CA GLU A 296 -1.49 27.93 20.74
C GLU A 296 -0.55 28.72 19.80
N ALA A 297 0.66 28.21 19.56
CA ALA A 297 1.59 28.83 18.63
C ALA A 297 1.14 28.70 17.16
N GLY A 298 0.61 27.54 16.76
CA GLY A 298 0.12 27.31 15.39
C GLY A 298 -1.19 28.06 15.13
N LEU A 299 -2.04 28.17 16.15
CA LEU A 299 -3.31 28.86 16.05
C LEU A 299 -3.15 30.32 15.63
N LYS A 300 -2.13 31.04 16.12
CA LYS A 300 -1.81 32.41 15.65
C LYS A 300 -1.66 32.54 14.13
N ARG A 301 -1.31 31.47 13.42
CA ARG A 301 -1.11 31.44 11.96
C ARG A 301 -2.28 30.76 11.22
N PHE A 302 -2.94 29.79 11.83
CA PHE A 302 -3.93 28.91 11.18
C PHE A 302 -5.33 28.99 11.80
N MET A 303 -5.73 30.13 12.39
CA MET A 303 -7.10 30.33 12.91
C MET A 303 -8.19 30.24 11.84
N HIS A 304 -7.84 30.44 10.57
CA HIS A 304 -8.77 30.36 9.44
C HIS A 304 -8.94 28.91 8.93
N GLU A 305 -8.10 27.96 9.37
CA GLU A 305 -8.14 26.58 8.90
C GLU A 305 -9.04 25.75 9.83
N PRO A 306 -10.24 25.32 9.39
CA PRO A 306 -11.20 24.65 10.25
C PRO A 306 -10.70 23.28 10.71
N VAL A 307 -10.01 22.56 9.84
CA VAL A 307 -9.39 21.26 10.15
C VAL A 307 -8.36 21.39 11.26
N TYR A 308 -7.59 22.49 11.30
CA TYR A 308 -6.63 22.73 12.38
C TYR A 308 -7.32 22.92 13.74
N ILE A 309 -8.43 23.65 13.76
CA ILE A 309 -9.20 23.88 14.98
C ILE A 309 -9.81 22.57 15.49
N LEU A 310 -10.32 21.72 14.60
CA LEU A 310 -10.84 20.40 14.96
C LEU A 310 -9.77 19.50 15.59
N GLU A 311 -8.58 19.44 15.00
CA GLU A 311 -7.45 18.68 15.55
C GLU A 311 -7.02 19.20 16.93
N TYR A 312 -7.05 20.53 17.14
CA TYR A 312 -6.77 21.11 18.44
C TYR A 312 -7.87 20.81 19.46
N ALA A 313 -9.14 20.87 19.06
CA ALA A 313 -10.28 20.51 19.89
C ALA A 313 -10.24 19.02 20.30
N ASP A 314 -9.90 18.10 19.38
CA ASP A 314 -9.73 16.67 19.71
C ASP A 314 -8.62 16.48 20.75
N PHE A 315 -7.49 17.17 20.61
CA PHE A 315 -6.43 17.15 21.62
C PHE A 315 -6.92 17.63 22.99
N LEU A 316 -7.64 18.76 23.06
CA LEU A 316 -8.18 19.28 24.33
C LEU A 316 -9.28 18.37 24.90
N SER A 317 -10.07 17.70 24.04
CA SER A 317 -11.06 16.71 24.46
C SER A 317 -10.40 15.51 25.12
N ARG A 318 -9.26 15.04 24.59
CA ARG A 318 -8.48 13.96 25.23
C ARG A 318 -7.89 14.37 26.59
N LEU A 319 -7.79 15.67 26.86
CA LEU A 319 -7.41 16.21 28.17
C LEU A 319 -8.60 16.49 29.09
N ASN A 320 -9.85 16.31 28.62
CA ASN A 320 -11.07 16.75 29.30
C ASN A 320 -11.02 18.24 29.69
N ASP A 321 -10.43 19.08 28.83
CA ASP A 321 -10.29 20.52 29.09
C ASP A 321 -11.41 21.33 28.45
N ASP A 322 -12.62 21.11 28.95
CA ASP A 322 -13.85 21.72 28.45
C ASP A 322 -13.77 23.25 28.38
N ARG A 323 -13.08 23.88 29.34
CA ARG A 323 -12.93 25.35 29.39
C ARG A 323 -12.16 25.86 28.18
N ASN A 324 -11.03 25.24 27.87
CA ASN A 324 -10.21 25.64 26.73
C ASN A 324 -10.85 25.26 25.40
N ILE A 325 -11.64 24.18 25.35
CA ILE A 325 -12.46 23.84 24.18
C ILE A 325 -13.47 24.96 23.90
N ARG A 326 -14.21 25.43 24.91
CA ARG A 326 -15.17 26.55 24.74
C ARG A 326 -14.47 27.78 24.17
N ALA A 327 -13.37 28.18 24.81
CA ALA A 327 -12.61 29.37 24.44
C ALA A 327 -12.02 29.27 23.02
N LEU A 328 -11.56 28.08 22.62
CA LEU A 328 -11.06 27.83 21.26
C LEU A 328 -12.15 28.08 20.22
N PHE A 329 -13.33 27.51 20.44
CA PHE A 329 -14.45 27.62 19.51
C PHE A 329 -15.05 29.04 19.46
N GLU A 330 -15.21 29.71 20.60
CA GLU A 330 -15.64 31.11 20.64
C GLU A 330 -14.69 32.02 19.84
N ARG A 331 -13.37 31.79 19.99
CA ARG A 331 -12.34 32.53 19.25
C ARG A 331 -12.37 32.22 17.75
N ALA A 332 -12.62 30.97 17.36
CA ALA A 332 -12.75 30.57 15.97
C ALA A 332 -13.99 31.17 15.29
N LEU A 333 -15.15 31.11 15.95
CA LEU A 333 -16.41 31.69 15.45
C LEU A 333 -16.34 33.21 15.30
N SER A 334 -15.55 33.88 16.13
CA SER A 334 -15.32 35.33 16.02
C SER A 334 -14.39 35.71 14.86
N SER A 335 -13.62 34.76 14.33
CA SER A 335 -12.55 34.96 13.35
C SER A 335 -12.90 34.49 11.94
N LEU A 336 -13.83 33.54 11.78
CA LEU A 336 -14.14 32.88 10.50
C LEU A 336 -15.31 33.57 9.78
N PRO A 337 -15.23 33.78 8.44
CA PRO A 337 -16.35 34.32 7.67
C PRO A 337 -17.51 33.30 7.56
N PRO A 338 -18.78 33.77 7.51
CA PRO A 338 -19.97 32.91 7.57
C PRO A 338 -20.20 32.04 6.32
N GLU A 339 -19.35 32.08 5.28
CA GLU A 339 -19.52 31.35 4.01
C GLU A 339 -18.66 30.07 3.93
N GLU A 340 -17.53 30.01 4.66
CA GLU A 340 -16.78 28.75 4.93
C GLU A 340 -17.39 27.99 6.12
N SER A 341 -18.61 28.40 6.52
CA SER A 341 -19.34 27.93 7.69
C SER A 341 -19.84 26.48 7.58
N VAL A 342 -19.82 25.87 6.39
CA VAL A 342 -20.50 24.59 6.15
C VAL A 342 -19.71 23.40 6.69
N GLU A 343 -18.39 23.36 6.51
CA GLU A 343 -17.52 22.40 7.22
C GLU A 343 -17.22 22.83 8.66
N THR A 344 -17.48 24.09 8.99
CA THR A 344 -17.37 24.60 10.36
C THR A 344 -18.67 24.54 11.14
N LEU A 345 -19.81 24.12 10.58
CA LEU A 345 -21.01 23.67 11.32
C LEU A 345 -20.69 22.35 12.09
N ASP A 346 -19.79 21.56 11.49
CA ASP A 346 -18.55 20.96 12.02
C ASP A 346 -18.06 21.27 13.46
N LEU A 347 -18.10 22.54 13.87
CA LEU A 347 -17.53 23.00 15.13
C LEU A 347 -18.61 23.30 16.17
N PRO A 348 -19.61 24.19 15.95
CA PRO A 348 -20.74 24.42 16.85
C PRO A 348 -21.36 23.13 17.35
N PHE A 349 -21.58 22.16 16.46
CA PHE A 349 -22.17 20.92 16.93
C PHE A 349 -21.23 20.07 17.79
N LEU A 350 -19.91 20.08 17.52
CA LEU A 350 -18.94 19.34 18.33
C LEU A 350 -18.78 20.01 19.71
N VAL A 351 -18.80 21.35 19.74
CA VAL A 351 -18.88 22.22 20.94
C VAL A 351 -20.09 21.80 21.77
N LEU A 352 -21.26 21.72 21.16
CA LEU A 352 -22.54 21.44 21.82
C LEU A 352 -22.61 19.99 22.34
N THR A 353 -22.08 19.03 21.60
CA THR A 353 -21.98 17.63 22.07
C THR A 353 -20.95 17.41 23.16
N HIS A 354 -19.82 18.13 23.16
CA HIS A 354 -18.77 17.92 24.15
C HIS A 354 -19.00 18.72 25.45
N LEU A 355 -19.54 19.93 25.37
CA LEU A 355 -19.46 20.87 26.48
C LEU A 355 -20.68 20.93 27.39
N GLY A 356 -21.82 20.38 27.01
CA GLY A 356 -23.04 20.33 27.83
C GLY A 356 -23.51 21.65 28.46
N ALA A 357 -22.98 22.82 28.07
CA ALA A 357 -23.28 24.11 28.69
C ALA A 357 -22.82 25.30 27.81
N PHE A 358 -23.78 26.19 27.55
CA PHE A 358 -23.59 27.53 26.96
C PHE A 358 -23.16 28.55 28.03
N PRO A 359 -22.31 29.55 27.74
CA PRO A 359 -22.08 30.68 28.65
C PRO A 359 -23.22 31.71 28.61
N PRO A 360 -23.47 32.45 29.71
CA PRO A 360 -24.55 33.43 29.80
C PRO A 360 -24.13 34.76 29.16
N LEU A 361 -24.82 35.19 28.11
CA LEU A 361 -24.66 36.52 27.52
C LEU A 361 -25.54 37.53 28.28
N THR A 362 -24.91 38.46 29.00
CA THR A 362 -25.59 39.62 29.58
C THR A 362 -25.94 40.65 28.50
N ALA A 363 -27.25 40.88 28.41
CA ALA A 363 -27.95 42.09 27.96
C ALA A 363 -27.59 42.64 26.57
N GLY A 364 -28.31 42.18 25.54
CA GLY A 364 -28.24 42.84 24.24
C GLY A 364 -29.11 42.34 23.11
N THR A 365 -29.78 41.17 23.19
CA THR A 365 -30.76 40.73 22.16
C THR A 365 -31.77 39.75 22.77
N ARG A 366 -33.03 39.86 22.33
CA ARG A 366 -34.23 39.23 22.92
C ARG A 366 -34.21 37.70 22.80
N THR A 367 -34.11 37.05 23.96
CA THR A 367 -34.70 35.75 24.38
C THR A 367 -35.33 34.86 23.30
N VAL A 368 -34.62 33.79 22.95
CA VAL A 368 -35.22 32.47 22.68
C VAL A 368 -34.86 31.62 23.90
N ALA A 369 -35.83 31.43 24.79
CA ALA A 369 -35.72 30.57 25.95
C ALA A 369 -37.08 29.94 26.19
N ASP A 370 -37.20 28.69 25.74
CA ASP A 370 -37.92 27.58 26.35
C ASP A 370 -37.98 26.47 25.29
N ARG A 371 -37.38 25.28 25.40
CA ARG A 371 -36.67 24.58 26.47
C ARG A 371 -35.73 23.59 25.78
N SER A 372 -34.44 23.58 26.11
CA SER A 372 -33.65 22.38 25.81
C SER A 372 -34.23 21.18 26.58
N PRO A 373 -34.13 19.98 26.03
CA PRO A 373 -33.01 19.15 26.45
C PRO A 373 -32.35 18.35 25.31
N SER A 374 -31.12 18.76 24.96
CA SER A 374 -30.10 17.93 24.31
C SER A 374 -30.48 17.22 22.99
N PHE A 375 -30.14 17.81 21.85
CA PHE A 375 -29.48 17.08 20.78
C PHE A 375 -29.09 18.02 19.67
N ASP A 376 -27.90 17.81 19.16
CA ASP A 376 -27.49 18.36 17.89
C ASP A 376 -27.80 17.24 16.87
N ALA A 377 -28.64 17.48 15.88
CA ALA A 377 -29.33 16.40 15.15
C ALA A 377 -28.65 15.92 13.86
N GLU A 378 -27.79 16.72 13.19
CA GLU A 378 -27.28 16.39 11.85
C GLU A 378 -25.90 15.72 11.79
N LYS A 379 -24.93 16.06 12.65
CA LYS A 379 -23.72 15.23 12.82
C LYS A 379 -23.96 13.97 13.66
N ALA A 380 -24.98 13.96 14.52
CA ALA A 380 -25.46 12.72 15.12
C ALA A 380 -25.95 11.82 13.99
N ARG A 381 -26.64 12.39 12.99
CA ARG A 381 -27.07 11.67 11.80
C ARG A 381 -25.93 10.97 11.07
N THR A 382 -24.82 11.62 10.79
CA THR A 382 -23.74 11.01 9.98
C THR A 382 -22.84 10.09 10.81
N ALA A 383 -22.60 10.41 12.09
CA ALA A 383 -21.92 9.50 13.02
C ALA A 383 -22.74 8.23 13.34
N ILE A 384 -24.08 8.35 13.44
CA ILE A 384 -25.01 7.22 13.64
C ILE A 384 -25.18 6.42 12.34
N THR A 385 -25.27 7.07 11.17
CA THR A 385 -25.40 6.40 9.85
C THR A 385 -24.21 5.48 9.58
N ASN A 386 -22.99 5.93 9.90
CA ASN A 386 -21.77 5.13 9.72
C ASN A 386 -21.56 4.06 10.81
N ALA A 387 -22.17 4.19 11.99
CA ALA A 387 -22.05 3.23 13.09
C ALA A 387 -23.16 2.15 13.11
N PHE A 388 -24.38 2.44 12.60
CA PHE A 388 -25.57 1.58 12.72
C PHE A 388 -26.33 1.33 11.40
N ASN A 389 -25.85 1.83 10.25
CA ASN A 389 -26.39 1.52 8.91
C ASN A 389 -27.89 1.87 8.70
N CYS A 390 -28.31 3.05 9.16
CA CYS A 390 -29.70 3.56 9.08
C CYS A 390 -29.72 5.00 8.53
N LYS A 391 -30.79 5.40 7.81
CA LYS A 391 -31.01 6.77 7.28
C LYS A 391 -32.11 7.47 8.09
N ILE A 392 -31.93 8.74 8.45
CA ILE A 392 -32.96 9.56 9.12
C ILE A 392 -33.31 10.75 8.21
N GLU A 393 -34.58 11.15 8.14
CA GLU A 393 -35.09 12.33 7.39
C GLU A 393 -35.82 13.31 8.35
N PHE A 394 -35.53 14.61 8.29
CA PHE A 394 -35.98 15.64 9.27
C PHE A 394 -36.92 16.58 8.52
N PHE A 395 -38.08 16.85 9.12
CA PHE A 395 -39.11 17.75 8.62
C PHE A 395 -39.39 18.82 9.67
N PRO A 396 -40.03 19.95 9.34
CA PRO A 396 -40.20 21.07 10.26
C PRO A 396 -40.78 20.69 11.63
N ASP A 397 -41.67 19.68 11.69
CA ASP A 397 -42.38 19.32 12.92
C ASP A 397 -42.13 17.87 13.39
N TYR A 398 -41.35 17.06 12.64
CA TYR A 398 -41.12 15.63 12.92
C TYR A 398 -39.91 15.04 12.17
N CYS A 399 -39.52 13.81 12.46
CA CYS A 399 -38.43 13.08 11.80
C CYS A 399 -38.76 11.60 11.56
N VAL A 400 -38.13 10.96 10.58
CA VAL A 400 -38.39 9.56 10.17
C VAL A 400 -37.10 8.78 10.07
N ILE A 401 -37.08 7.55 10.58
CA ILE A 401 -35.92 6.63 10.56
C ILE A 401 -36.21 5.46 9.62
N GLN A 402 -35.27 5.14 8.72
CA GLN A 402 -35.37 4.11 7.69
C GLN A 402 -34.13 3.20 7.69
N ASP A 403 -34.36 1.90 7.42
CA ASP A 403 -33.30 0.93 7.17
C ASP A 403 -32.67 1.18 5.79
N LEU A 404 -31.33 1.18 5.72
CA LEU A 404 -30.59 1.67 4.56
C LEU A 404 -30.55 0.66 3.39
N HIS A 405 -30.86 -0.62 3.63
CA HIS A 405 -30.83 -1.67 2.60
C HIS A 405 -32.23 -2.02 2.06
N THR A 406 -33.24 -1.98 2.92
CA THR A 406 -34.62 -2.36 2.58
C THR A 406 -35.54 -1.16 2.34
N GLY A 407 -35.15 0.04 2.77
CA GLY A 407 -35.94 1.27 2.66
C GLY A 407 -37.20 1.29 3.53
N LYS A 408 -37.40 0.28 4.40
CA LYS A 408 -38.55 0.24 5.31
C LYS A 408 -38.36 1.25 6.45
N ARG A 409 -39.44 1.95 6.78
CA ARG A 409 -39.52 2.82 7.96
C ARG A 409 -39.44 1.96 9.23
N ILE A 410 -38.47 2.28 10.07
CA ILE A 410 -38.19 1.59 11.33
C ILE A 410 -38.55 2.43 12.56
N GLY A 411 -38.83 3.73 12.40
CA GLY A 411 -39.32 4.60 13.48
C GLY A 411 -39.60 6.04 13.04
N ASN A 412 -40.11 6.88 13.95
CA ASN A 412 -40.33 8.33 13.77
C ASN A 412 -40.15 9.10 15.08
N GLY A 413 -40.07 10.42 14.98
CA GLY A 413 -40.07 11.34 16.13
C GLY A 413 -40.73 12.66 15.81
N MET A 414 -41.11 13.45 16.83
CA MET A 414 -41.85 14.72 16.71
C MET A 414 -41.05 15.87 17.34
N LEU A 415 -41.13 17.08 16.77
CA LEU A 415 -40.49 18.28 17.30
C LEU A 415 -41.27 18.80 18.51
N HIS A 416 -40.65 18.84 19.69
CA HIS A 416 -41.23 19.43 20.90
C HIS A 416 -40.21 20.38 21.53
N ASP A 417 -40.61 21.65 21.75
CA ASP A 417 -39.78 22.71 22.32
C ASP A 417 -38.39 22.90 21.65
N GLY A 418 -38.30 22.67 20.33
CA GLY A 418 -37.09 22.89 19.54
C GLY A 418 -36.16 21.68 19.37
N LEU A 419 -36.59 20.48 19.79
CA LEU A 419 -35.85 19.23 19.66
C LEU A 419 -36.72 18.07 19.14
N TYR A 420 -36.14 17.16 18.34
CA TYR A 420 -36.84 16.02 17.73
C TYR A 420 -36.81 14.78 18.65
N MET A 421 -37.96 14.40 19.20
CA MET A 421 -38.13 13.28 20.15
C MET A 421 -38.66 12.04 19.44
N LEU A 422 -37.92 10.92 19.46
CA LEU A 422 -38.35 9.66 18.84
C LEU A 422 -39.57 9.08 19.57
N GLU A 423 -40.65 8.84 18.85
CA GLU A 423 -41.87 8.24 19.38
C GLU A 423 -41.59 6.77 19.69
N GLY A 424 -41.74 6.39 20.96
CA GLY A 424 -41.96 5.01 21.31
C GLY A 424 -43.30 4.58 20.73
N ASP A 425 -43.27 3.72 19.72
CA ASP A 425 -44.43 3.06 19.11
C ASP A 425 -45.40 2.63 20.25
N PRO A 426 -46.71 2.99 20.24
CA PRO A 426 -47.60 2.64 19.13
C PRO A 426 -48.85 3.54 18.91
N GLY A 427 -49.11 3.92 17.66
CA GLY A 427 -50.48 4.00 17.13
C GLY A 427 -51.23 5.36 17.20
N SER A 428 -51.59 5.81 16.00
CA SER A 428 -52.78 6.62 15.67
C SER A 428 -52.83 8.12 16.04
N SER A 429 -52.36 8.92 15.09
CA SER A 429 -53.12 9.99 14.40
C SER A 429 -53.65 11.19 15.20
N ILE A 430 -52.87 12.27 15.14
CA ILE A 430 -53.18 13.60 14.53
C ILE A 430 -54.63 14.12 14.70
N SER A 431 -54.76 15.24 15.40
CA SER A 431 -55.55 16.39 14.91
C SER A 431 -54.84 17.69 15.27
#